data_AF-A0A4U0F874-F1
#
_entry.id   AF-A0A4U0F874-F1
#
_cell.length_a   1.000
_cell.length_b   1.000
_cell.length_c   1.000
_cell.angle_alpha   90.00
_cell.angle_beta   90.00
_cell.angle_gamma   90.00
#
_symmetry.space_group_name_H-M   'P 1'
#
loop_
_entity.id
_entity.type
_entity.pdbx_description
1 polymer ?
#
loop_
_entity_poly.entity_id
_entity_poly.type
_entity_poly.pdbx_seq_one_letter_code
_entity_poly.pdbx_strand_id
1 'polypeptide(L)'
;MRRGVGHWRAFVREEGGSVTLEASMIFPWVLLLTFLLILFAVVLNRYVLNFYSASVTVERAAFSWSNSAKELRTGAYPNGQYDGLYWRLKDDALLAGLFGWNHEQESVRVPVEPGMPGDEGYTPEQKLRKSGHLVTGQIQGTLSYRNEWWKRIIAMETAGTPVPQPLRAFRGKAGQSSEVAVSAVVVEPAELIRSFDLVRYYKAQISGKGQGADSFRSKAAAVLERKR
;
A
#
# COMPACT_ATOMS: atom_id res chain seq x y z
N MET A 1 22.95 -86.64 -10.37
CA MET A 1 23.15 -85.18 -10.48
C MET A 1 21.80 -84.48 -10.66
N ARG A 2 21.22 -83.90 -9.60
CA ARG A 2 20.03 -83.02 -9.72
C ARG A 2 19.78 -82.27 -8.39
N ARG A 3 20.51 -81.18 -8.17
CA ARG A 3 20.20 -80.15 -7.17
C ARG A 3 20.66 -78.81 -7.74
N GLY A 4 19.77 -77.83 -7.85
CA GLY A 4 20.17 -76.51 -8.35
C GLY A 4 19.07 -75.57 -8.85
N VAL A 5 17.77 -75.84 -8.65
CA VAL A 5 16.70 -74.95 -9.16
C VAL A 5 15.74 -74.46 -8.05
N GLY A 6 15.99 -74.80 -6.79
CA GLY A 6 15.09 -74.46 -5.67
C GLY A 6 15.27 -73.05 -5.05
N HIS A 7 16.43 -72.42 -5.23
CA HIS A 7 16.77 -71.21 -4.46
C HIS A 7 16.13 -69.92 -5.00
N TRP A 8 15.82 -69.85 -6.30
CA TRP A 8 15.24 -68.67 -6.93
C TRP A 8 13.77 -68.43 -6.56
N ARG A 9 13.03 -69.47 -6.16
CA ARG A 9 11.62 -69.36 -5.75
C ARG A 9 11.44 -68.96 -4.28
N ALA A 10 12.46 -69.12 -3.44
CA ALA A 10 12.45 -68.67 -2.04
C ALA A 10 12.65 -67.16 -1.93
N PHE A 11 13.51 -66.59 -2.79
CA PHE A 11 13.82 -65.15 -2.81
C PHE A 11 12.61 -64.26 -3.22
N VAL A 12 11.70 -64.81 -4.03
CA VAL A 12 10.47 -64.11 -4.45
C VAL A 12 9.37 -64.16 -3.36
N ARG A 13 9.57 -64.97 -2.31
CA ARG A 13 8.55 -65.24 -1.28
C ARG A 13 8.92 -64.69 0.10
N GLU A 14 10.02 -63.95 0.19
CA GLU A 14 10.42 -63.22 1.40
C GLU A 14 9.71 -61.86 1.47
N GLU A 15 8.73 -61.75 2.38
CA GLU A 15 7.95 -60.54 2.64
C GLU A 15 8.82 -59.33 3.06
N GLY A 16 10.07 -59.56 3.51
CA GLY A 16 11.02 -58.51 3.87
C GLY A 16 11.51 -57.65 2.71
N GLY A 17 11.50 -58.17 1.48
CA GLY A 17 11.88 -57.40 0.27
C GLY A 17 10.74 -56.49 -0.25
N SER A 18 9.49 -56.90 -0.03
CA SER A 18 8.29 -56.16 -0.49
C SER A 18 8.20 -54.80 0.17
N VAL A 19 8.47 -54.72 1.47
CA VAL A 19 8.44 -53.46 2.24
C VAL A 19 9.47 -52.45 1.71
N THR A 20 10.66 -52.91 1.32
CA THR A 20 11.71 -52.02 0.78
C THR A 20 11.34 -51.52 -0.62
N LEU A 21 10.75 -52.39 -1.46
CA LEU A 21 10.26 -52.03 -2.79
C LEU A 21 9.10 -51.03 -2.72
N GLU A 22 8.10 -51.28 -1.87
CA GLU A 22 6.99 -50.36 -1.63
C GLU A 22 7.46 -49.02 -1.09
N ALA A 23 8.37 -49.01 -0.10
CA ALA A 23 8.94 -47.79 0.43
C ALA A 23 9.72 -47.01 -0.64
N SER A 24 10.48 -47.68 -1.51
CA SER A 24 11.22 -47.04 -2.60
C SER A 24 10.32 -46.41 -3.68
N MET A 25 9.09 -46.93 -3.83
CA MET A 25 8.10 -46.38 -4.77
C MET A 25 7.30 -45.23 -4.15
N ILE A 26 6.95 -45.31 -2.87
CA ILE A 26 6.12 -44.31 -2.16
C ILE A 26 6.96 -43.10 -1.70
N PHE A 27 8.20 -43.32 -1.25
CA PHE A 27 9.04 -42.27 -0.68
C PHE A 27 9.28 -41.09 -1.64
N PRO A 28 9.57 -41.28 -2.94
CA PRO A 28 9.71 -40.17 -3.88
C PRO A 28 8.44 -39.31 -3.99
N TRP A 29 7.25 -39.92 -3.92
CA TRP A 29 5.98 -39.19 -3.96
C TRP A 29 5.73 -38.39 -2.69
N VAL A 30 5.98 -38.98 -1.52
CA VAL A 30 5.88 -38.27 -0.24
C VAL A 30 6.84 -37.08 -0.22
N LEU A 31 8.10 -37.31 -0.62
CA LEU A 31 9.12 -36.26 -0.71
C LEU A 31 8.70 -35.16 -1.70
N LEU A 32 8.19 -35.51 -2.89
CA LEU A 32 7.70 -34.54 -3.86
C LEU A 32 6.52 -33.71 -3.31
N LEU A 33 5.55 -34.36 -2.65
CA LEU A 33 4.41 -33.68 -2.02
C LEU A 33 4.87 -32.74 -0.90
N THR A 34 5.83 -33.16 -0.07
CA THR A 34 6.38 -32.28 0.98
C THR A 34 7.08 -31.06 0.38
N PHE A 35 7.87 -31.22 -0.69
CA PHE A 35 8.48 -30.08 -1.38
C PHE A 35 7.45 -29.14 -2.00
N LEU A 36 6.39 -29.68 -2.61
CA LEU A 36 5.29 -28.86 -3.15
C LEU A 36 4.60 -28.06 -2.05
N LEU A 37 4.33 -28.67 -0.90
CA LEU A 37 3.73 -27.98 0.26
C LEU A 37 4.65 -26.88 0.79
N ILE A 38 5.95 -27.14 0.91
CA ILE A 38 6.93 -26.13 1.34
C ILE A 38 6.97 -24.96 0.35
N LEU A 39 7.05 -25.24 -0.96
CA LEU A 39 7.05 -24.20 -1.99
C LEU A 39 5.76 -23.37 -1.96
N PHE A 40 4.63 -24.03 -1.79
CA PHE A 40 3.34 -23.35 -1.66
C PHE A 40 3.29 -22.44 -0.42
N ALA A 41 3.74 -22.94 0.74
CA ALA A 41 3.82 -22.17 1.97
C ALA A 41 4.74 -20.94 1.84
N VAL A 42 5.89 -21.08 1.17
CA VAL A 42 6.81 -19.96 0.92
C VAL A 42 6.19 -18.90 0.02
N VAL A 43 5.48 -19.30 -1.04
CA VAL A 43 4.79 -18.36 -1.95
C VAL A 43 3.68 -17.62 -1.23
N LEU A 44 2.87 -18.32 -0.44
CA LEU A 44 1.82 -17.70 0.37
C LEU A 44 2.41 -16.72 1.40
N ASN A 45 3.47 -17.12 2.10
CA ASN A 45 4.11 -16.27 3.09
C ASN A 45 4.61 -14.95 2.48
N ARG A 46 5.21 -15.00 1.28
CA ARG A 46 5.63 -13.79 0.56
C ARG A 46 4.46 -12.87 0.24
N TYR A 47 3.34 -13.42 -0.23
CA TYR A 47 2.13 -12.63 -0.51
C TYR A 47 1.60 -11.95 0.76
N VAL A 48 1.47 -12.70 1.85
CA VAL A 48 0.97 -12.20 3.14
C VAL A 48 1.88 -11.11 3.71
N LEU A 49 3.20 -11.28 3.67
CA LEU A 49 4.15 -10.27 4.15
C LEU A 49 4.08 -8.98 3.32
N ASN A 50 3.96 -9.08 2.00
CA ASN A 50 3.80 -7.91 1.13
C ASN A 50 2.49 -7.16 1.43
N PHE A 51 1.38 -7.89 1.57
CA PHE A 51 0.09 -7.31 1.91
C PHE A 51 0.11 -6.63 3.28
N TYR A 52 0.65 -7.31 4.30
CA TYR A 52 0.75 -6.76 5.65
C TYR A 52 1.60 -5.49 5.67
N SER A 53 2.78 -5.50 5.03
CA SER A 53 3.63 -4.31 4.99
C SER A 53 2.98 -3.16 4.24
N ALA A 54 2.30 -3.42 3.12
CA ALA A 54 1.59 -2.39 2.37
C ALA A 54 0.43 -1.78 3.18
N SER A 55 -0.37 -2.62 3.82
CA SER A 55 -1.47 -2.20 4.70
C SER A 55 -0.98 -1.34 5.87
N VAL A 56 0.03 -1.79 6.60
CA VAL A 56 0.58 -1.03 7.74
C VAL A 56 1.12 0.33 7.29
N THR A 57 1.82 0.39 6.16
CA THR A 57 2.35 1.66 5.63
C THR A 57 1.23 2.63 5.27
N VAL A 58 0.23 2.16 4.53
CA VAL A 58 -0.89 3.00 4.07
C VAL A 58 -1.76 3.46 5.23
N GLU A 59 -2.05 2.60 6.20
CA GLU A 59 -2.80 2.96 7.40
C GLU A 59 -2.06 3.97 8.28
N ARG A 60 -0.76 3.77 8.50
CA ARG A 60 0.06 4.72 9.26
C ARG A 60 0.19 6.06 8.55
N ALA A 61 0.38 6.05 7.23
CA ALA A 61 0.38 7.26 6.42
C ALA A 61 -0.93 8.02 6.60
N ALA A 62 -2.07 7.33 6.49
CA ALA A 62 -3.39 7.94 6.62
C ALA A 62 -3.65 8.49 8.02
N PHE A 63 -3.26 7.75 9.06
CA PHE A 63 -3.39 8.18 10.46
C PHE A 63 -2.48 9.36 10.81
N SER A 64 -1.28 9.40 10.22
CA SER A 64 -0.32 10.48 10.43
C SER A 64 -0.63 11.75 9.66
N TRP A 65 -1.56 11.70 8.70
CA TRP A 65 -1.73 12.76 7.71
C TRP A 65 -2.02 14.12 8.34
N SER A 66 -2.71 14.14 9.49
CA SER A 66 -3.16 15.33 10.21
C SER A 66 -2.08 16.31 10.65
N ASN A 67 -0.83 15.85 10.80
CA ASN A 67 0.27 16.70 11.24
C ASN A 67 1.58 16.24 10.58
N SER A 68 2.40 17.17 10.07
CA SER A 68 3.67 16.92 9.39
C SER A 68 4.73 16.31 10.31
N ALA A 69 4.79 16.75 11.57
CA ALA A 69 5.69 16.28 12.62
C ALA A 69 5.26 14.96 13.27
N LYS A 70 4.07 14.44 12.94
CA LYS A 70 3.58 13.17 13.50
C LYS A 70 4.52 12.02 13.15
N GLU A 71 4.90 11.27 14.17
CA GLU A 71 5.65 10.04 14.02
C GLU A 71 4.72 8.94 13.54
N LEU A 72 5.13 8.23 12.50
CA LEU A 72 4.30 7.26 11.81
C LEU A 72 4.03 5.98 12.64
N ARG A 73 4.92 5.61 13.56
CA ARG A 73 4.78 4.38 14.37
C ARG A 73 3.92 4.61 15.61
N THR A 74 4.14 5.72 16.30
CA THR A 74 3.52 6.02 17.60
C THR A 74 2.29 6.92 17.45
N GLY A 75 2.21 7.69 16.36
CA GLY A 75 1.19 8.73 16.20
C GLY A 75 1.44 9.98 17.05
N ALA A 76 2.53 10.01 17.83
CA ALA A 76 2.89 11.15 18.65
C ALA A 76 3.57 12.24 17.81
N TYR A 77 3.51 13.48 18.27
CA TYR A 77 4.34 14.58 17.76
C TYR A 77 4.77 15.44 18.95
N PRO A 78 5.97 16.04 18.91
CA PRO A 78 6.46 16.85 20.02
C PRO A 78 5.56 18.06 20.30
N ASN A 79 5.46 18.42 21.58
CA ASN A 79 4.74 19.63 21.99
C ASN A 79 5.35 20.86 21.32
N GLY A 80 4.50 21.69 20.71
CA GLY A 80 4.92 22.90 19.99
C GLY A 80 5.18 22.67 18.50
N GLN A 81 5.25 21.43 18.02
CA GLN A 81 5.34 21.11 16.59
C GLN A 81 3.94 20.90 16.00
N TYR A 82 3.17 21.99 15.97
CA TYR A 82 1.84 22.03 15.37
C TYR A 82 1.93 22.68 13.99
N ASP A 83 1.29 22.06 13.01
CA ASP A 83 1.06 22.73 11.73
C ASP A 83 0.10 23.90 11.93
N GLY A 84 0.33 25.00 11.19
CA GLY A 84 -0.53 26.18 11.25
C GLY A 84 -1.95 25.88 10.77
N LEU A 85 -2.97 26.56 11.28
CA LEU A 85 -4.39 26.19 11.09
C LEU A 85 -4.89 26.07 9.63
N TYR A 86 -4.22 26.75 8.68
CA TYR A 86 -4.62 26.83 7.27
C TYR A 86 -3.50 26.43 6.29
N TRP A 87 -2.52 25.69 6.76
CA TRP A 87 -1.34 25.27 6.00
C TRP A 87 -1.65 24.46 4.72
N ARG A 88 -2.81 23.81 4.63
CA ARG A 88 -3.26 22.98 3.49
C ARG A 88 -4.40 23.57 2.68
N LEU A 89 -4.63 24.87 2.79
CA LEU A 89 -5.79 25.53 2.18
C LEU A 89 -5.88 25.32 0.66
N LYS A 90 -4.74 25.31 -0.04
CA LYS A 90 -4.66 25.17 -1.50
C LYS A 90 -4.86 23.73 -1.98
N ASP A 91 -4.57 22.77 -1.12
CA ASP A 91 -4.67 21.36 -1.46
C ASP A 91 -6.11 20.85 -1.35
N ASP A 92 -7.04 21.64 -0.79
CA ASP A 92 -8.43 21.24 -0.56
C ASP A 92 -9.32 21.42 -1.79
N ALA A 93 -9.87 20.31 -2.29
CA ALA A 93 -10.71 20.28 -3.49
C ALA A 93 -12.00 21.12 -3.35
N LEU A 94 -12.59 21.25 -2.14
CA LEU A 94 -13.81 22.05 -1.94
C LEU A 94 -13.52 23.54 -2.07
N LEU A 95 -12.41 23.99 -1.48
CA LEU A 95 -11.98 25.39 -1.54
C LEU A 95 -11.50 25.75 -2.95
N ALA A 96 -10.79 24.86 -3.62
CA ALA A 96 -10.41 25.06 -5.00
C ALA A 96 -11.64 25.25 -5.91
N GLY A 97 -12.71 24.47 -5.71
CA GLY A 97 -13.98 24.67 -6.43
C GLY A 97 -14.63 26.03 -6.15
N LEU A 98 -14.61 26.50 -4.90
CA LEU A 98 -15.17 27.80 -4.53
C LEU A 98 -14.39 28.97 -5.11
N PHE A 99 -13.05 28.90 -5.15
CA PHE A 99 -12.21 30.01 -5.61
C PHE A 99 -11.83 29.90 -7.09
N GLY A 100 -12.02 28.73 -7.72
CA GLY A 100 -11.66 28.49 -9.11
C GLY A 100 -10.16 28.23 -9.27
N TRP A 101 -9.51 27.74 -8.22
CA TRP A 101 -8.13 27.29 -8.32
C TRP A 101 -8.07 26.05 -9.19
N ASN A 102 -7.06 25.97 -10.07
CA ASN A 102 -6.77 24.74 -10.80
C ASN A 102 -6.35 23.68 -9.79
N HIS A 103 -7.32 22.87 -9.37
CA HIS A 103 -7.06 21.61 -8.72
C HIS A 103 -7.01 20.58 -9.83
N GLU A 104 -5.84 20.45 -10.45
CA GLU A 104 -5.58 19.22 -11.19
C GLU A 104 -5.74 18.10 -10.16
N GLN A 105 -6.70 17.19 -10.39
CA GLN A 105 -6.88 15.97 -9.61
C GLN A 105 -5.70 15.01 -9.84
N GLU A 106 -4.51 15.54 -9.93
CA GLU A 106 -3.29 14.79 -10.12
C GLU A 106 -3.00 14.10 -8.79
N SER A 107 -3.17 12.79 -8.79
CA SER A 107 -2.77 11.96 -7.67
C SER A 107 -1.27 12.13 -7.49
N VAL A 108 -0.83 12.57 -6.32
CA VAL A 108 0.59 12.65 -5.99
C VAL A 108 1.11 11.22 -5.86
N ARG A 109 2.12 10.86 -6.63
CA ARG A 109 2.70 9.51 -6.65
C ARG A 109 4.16 9.56 -6.24
N VAL A 110 4.56 8.62 -5.40
CA VAL A 110 5.92 8.47 -4.90
C VAL A 110 6.34 7.00 -5.05
N PRO A 111 7.44 6.71 -5.76
CA PRO A 111 7.97 5.36 -5.79
C PRO A 111 8.49 4.97 -4.40
N VAL A 112 8.24 3.74 -4.00
CA VAL A 112 8.73 3.14 -2.76
C VAL A 112 9.80 2.13 -3.11
N GLU A 113 10.97 2.35 -2.55
CA GLU A 113 12.12 1.46 -2.69
C GLU A 113 12.72 1.15 -1.31
N PRO A 114 13.25 -0.07 -1.11
CA PRO A 114 13.93 -0.42 0.12
C PRO A 114 15.08 0.54 0.43
N GLY A 115 15.07 1.13 1.63
CA GLY A 115 16.13 2.06 2.06
C GLY A 115 16.02 3.48 1.49
N MET A 116 14.87 3.85 0.90
CA MET A 116 14.61 5.23 0.50
C MET A 116 14.74 6.18 1.72
N PRO A 117 15.43 7.33 1.59
CA PRO A 117 15.51 8.31 2.67
C PRO A 117 14.11 8.86 3.00
N GLY A 118 13.82 8.97 4.30
CA GLY A 118 12.63 9.67 4.77
C GLY A 118 12.82 11.18 4.61
N ASP A 119 11.91 11.82 3.87
CA ASP A 119 11.89 13.29 3.80
C ASP A 119 11.02 13.85 4.92
N GLU A 120 11.41 15.02 5.43
CA GLU A 120 10.61 15.80 6.34
C GLU A 120 9.94 16.95 5.60
N GLY A 121 8.67 17.18 5.89
CA GLY A 121 7.95 18.32 5.35
C GLY A 121 6.44 18.16 5.35
N TYR A 122 5.79 19.18 4.78
CA TYR A 122 4.35 19.37 4.84
C TYR A 122 3.65 19.03 3.51
N THR A 123 4.38 18.94 2.39
CA THR A 123 3.77 18.61 1.11
C THR A 123 3.27 17.16 1.11
N PRO A 124 2.21 16.84 0.35
CA PRO A 124 1.74 15.46 0.21
C PRO A 124 2.84 14.50 -0.25
N GLU A 125 3.71 14.93 -1.16
CA GLU A 125 4.85 14.13 -1.65
C GLU A 125 5.83 13.79 -0.53
N GLN A 126 6.25 14.78 0.26
CA GLN A 126 7.17 14.58 1.39
C GLN A 126 6.56 13.66 2.44
N LYS A 127 5.26 13.80 2.73
CA LYS A 127 4.54 12.91 3.66
C LYS A 127 4.45 11.47 3.16
N LEU A 128 4.26 11.28 1.86
CA LEU A 128 4.29 9.95 1.24
C LEU A 128 5.71 9.36 1.29
N ARG A 129 6.77 10.14 1.02
CA ARG A 129 8.17 9.69 1.14
C ARG A 129 8.52 9.31 2.58
N LYS A 130 8.13 10.13 3.56
CA LYS A 130 8.24 9.82 5.00
C LYS A 130 7.59 8.48 5.33
N SER A 131 6.43 8.21 4.75
CA SER A 131 5.71 6.94 4.94
C SER A 131 6.38 5.77 4.22
N GLY A 132 6.90 5.99 3.02
CA GLY A 132 7.63 4.99 2.23
C GLY A 132 8.87 4.46 2.94
N HIS A 133 9.57 5.30 3.72
CA HIS A 133 10.71 4.87 4.54
C HIS A 133 10.36 3.76 5.56
N LEU A 134 9.10 3.63 5.98
CA LEU A 134 8.67 2.57 6.90
C LEU A 134 8.46 1.21 6.23
N VAL A 135 8.52 1.13 4.90
CA VAL A 135 8.34 -0.12 4.18
C VAL A 135 9.52 -1.02 4.48
N THR A 136 9.28 -2.02 5.32
CA THR A 136 10.29 -3.00 5.71
C THR A 136 10.35 -4.15 4.69
N GLY A 137 11.56 -4.59 4.34
CA GLY A 137 11.79 -5.71 3.43
C GLY A 137 12.16 -5.28 2.01
N GLN A 138 12.09 -6.22 1.06
CA GLN A 138 12.44 -5.99 -0.36
C GLN A 138 11.21 -5.60 -1.20
N ILE A 139 10.28 -4.84 -0.63
CA ILE A 139 9.04 -4.44 -1.32
C ILE A 139 9.32 -3.18 -2.12
N GLN A 140 8.96 -3.23 -3.40
CA GLN A 140 8.99 -2.09 -4.30
C GLN A 140 7.55 -1.78 -4.71
N GLY A 141 7.25 -0.52 -4.99
CA GLY A 141 5.90 -0.12 -5.36
C GLY A 141 5.74 1.36 -5.58
N THR A 142 4.50 1.81 -5.68
CA THR A 142 4.13 3.21 -5.77
C THR A 142 3.12 3.53 -4.68
N LEU A 143 3.43 4.52 -3.84
CA LEU A 143 2.47 5.17 -2.97
C LEU A 143 1.79 6.30 -3.73
N SER A 144 0.48 6.45 -3.53
CA SER A 144 -0.30 7.52 -4.13
C SER A 144 -1.21 8.18 -3.11
N TYR A 145 -1.38 9.48 -3.23
CA TYR A 145 -2.36 10.28 -2.49
C TYR A 145 -3.35 10.90 -3.46
N ARG A 146 -4.64 10.77 -3.14
CA ARG A 146 -5.73 11.36 -3.90
C ARG A 146 -6.64 12.15 -2.97
N ASN A 147 -6.80 13.44 -3.28
CA ASN A 147 -7.75 14.31 -2.60
C ASN A 147 -8.98 14.53 -3.48
N GLU A 148 -10.06 13.82 -3.18
CA GLU A 148 -11.36 14.06 -3.82
C GLU A 148 -12.22 14.93 -2.90
N TRP A 149 -13.18 15.64 -3.48
CA TRP A 149 -14.07 16.54 -2.75
C TRP A 149 -14.86 15.89 -1.60
N TRP A 150 -15.09 14.57 -1.65
CA TRP A 150 -15.81 13.82 -0.61
C TRP A 150 -14.92 12.91 0.26
N LYS A 151 -13.65 12.68 -0.11
CA LYS A 151 -12.77 11.68 0.53
C LYS A 151 -11.32 11.86 0.14
N ARG A 152 -10.43 11.55 1.07
CA ARG A 152 -8.98 11.54 0.87
C ARG A 152 -8.49 10.10 1.02
N ILE A 153 -7.73 9.61 0.05
CA ILE A 153 -7.26 8.22 0.02
C ILE A 153 -5.75 8.20 -0.18
N ILE A 154 -5.09 7.35 0.59
CA ILE A 154 -3.72 6.91 0.34
C ILE A 154 -3.79 5.48 -0.17
N ALA A 155 -3.09 5.17 -1.24
CA ALA A 155 -3.01 3.82 -1.79
C ALA A 155 -1.57 3.43 -2.08
N MET A 156 -1.28 2.13 -1.97
CA MET A 156 -0.01 1.54 -2.34
C MET A 156 -0.25 0.41 -3.33
N GLU A 157 0.49 0.44 -4.44
CA GLU A 157 0.54 -0.61 -5.45
C GLU A 157 1.95 -1.20 -5.43
N THR A 158 2.10 -2.48 -5.07
CA THR A 158 3.42 -3.13 -5.02
C THR A 158 3.80 -3.67 -6.39
N ALA A 159 5.04 -3.42 -6.83
CA ALA A 159 5.62 -4.11 -7.97
C ALA A 159 5.62 -5.62 -7.70
N GLY A 160 5.06 -6.40 -8.63
CA GLY A 160 4.98 -7.84 -8.45
C GLY A 160 6.34 -8.50 -8.34
N THR A 161 6.51 -9.35 -7.33
CA THR A 161 7.70 -10.20 -7.26
C THR A 161 7.66 -11.23 -8.40
N PRO A 162 8.75 -11.41 -9.17
CA PRO A 162 8.79 -12.41 -10.22
C PRO A 162 8.54 -13.80 -9.63
N VAL A 163 7.49 -14.48 -10.09
CA VAL A 163 7.23 -15.88 -9.72
C VAL A 163 8.31 -16.76 -10.35
N PRO A 164 8.94 -17.69 -9.62
CA PRO A 164 9.91 -18.64 -10.17
C PRO A 164 9.34 -19.37 -11.40
N GLN A 165 10.16 -19.55 -12.44
CA GLN A 165 9.76 -20.16 -13.71
C GLN A 165 8.95 -21.47 -13.60
N PRO A 166 9.30 -22.46 -12.74
CA PRO A 166 8.53 -23.71 -12.67
C PRO A 166 7.08 -23.51 -12.20
N LEU A 167 6.81 -22.47 -11.42
CA LEU A 167 5.47 -22.15 -10.92
C LEU A 167 4.65 -21.31 -11.91
N ARG A 168 5.28 -20.68 -12.90
CA ARG A 168 4.57 -19.92 -13.95
C ARG A 168 3.74 -20.83 -14.84
N ALA A 169 4.22 -22.05 -15.11
CA ALA A 169 3.52 -23.04 -15.92
C ALA A 169 2.15 -23.43 -15.33
N PHE A 170 2.02 -23.41 -14.00
CA PHE A 170 0.78 -23.76 -13.30
C PHE A 170 -0.18 -22.58 -13.10
N ARG A 171 0.28 -21.32 -13.22
CA ARG A 171 -0.49 -20.13 -12.82
C ARG A 171 -1.24 -19.41 -13.95
N GLY A 172 -1.07 -19.83 -15.21
CA GLY A 172 -1.71 -19.20 -16.37
C GLY A 172 -1.32 -17.72 -16.59
N LYS A 173 -1.92 -17.06 -17.59
CA LYS A 173 -1.62 -15.65 -17.95
C LYS A 173 -2.06 -14.63 -16.89
N ALA A 174 -2.95 -14.99 -15.98
CA ALA A 174 -3.55 -14.09 -14.99
C ALA A 174 -2.69 -13.86 -13.72
N GLY A 175 -1.57 -14.57 -13.56
CA GLY A 175 -0.79 -14.58 -12.30
C GLY A 175 0.68 -14.15 -12.42
N GLN A 176 1.04 -13.37 -13.44
CA GLN A 176 2.45 -13.04 -13.75
C GLN A 176 3.11 -12.08 -12.74
N SER A 177 2.32 -11.39 -11.94
CA SER A 177 2.76 -10.39 -10.97
C SER A 177 1.98 -10.61 -9.68
N SER A 178 2.66 -10.78 -8.56
CA SER A 178 2.03 -10.73 -7.24
C SER A 178 1.85 -9.27 -6.82
N GLU A 179 1.08 -8.54 -7.61
CA GLU A 179 0.74 -7.15 -7.34
C GLU A 179 -0.28 -7.09 -6.21
N VAL A 180 0.02 -6.25 -5.22
CA VAL A 180 -0.83 -6.01 -4.08
C VAL A 180 -1.22 -4.54 -4.11
N ALA A 181 -2.52 -4.28 -4.18
CA ALA A 181 -3.10 -2.96 -4.08
C ALA A 181 -3.81 -2.82 -2.73
N VAL A 182 -3.40 -1.86 -1.91
CA VAL A 182 -4.04 -1.55 -0.62
C VAL A 182 -4.34 -0.06 -0.56
N SER A 183 -5.44 0.31 0.10
CA SER A 183 -5.82 1.71 0.29
C SER A 183 -6.37 1.96 1.70
N ALA A 184 -6.16 3.17 2.22
CA ALA A 184 -6.77 3.65 3.46
C ALA A 184 -7.31 5.07 3.28
N VAL A 185 -8.40 5.35 3.97
CA VAL A 185 -9.04 6.66 3.98
C VAL A 185 -8.38 7.54 5.03
N VAL A 186 -8.05 8.76 4.66
CA VAL A 186 -7.56 9.79 5.59
C VAL A 186 -8.75 10.40 6.32
N VAL A 187 -8.75 10.32 7.65
CA VAL A 187 -9.83 10.84 8.50
C VAL A 187 -9.33 12.04 9.31
N GLU A 188 -9.74 13.24 8.89
CA GLU A 188 -9.34 14.53 9.50
C GLU A 188 -10.58 15.39 9.78
N PRO A 189 -11.39 15.08 10.82
CA PRO A 189 -12.67 15.76 11.05
C PRO A 189 -12.50 17.26 11.31
N ALA A 190 -11.44 17.67 12.01
CA ALA A 190 -11.16 19.07 12.30
C ALA A 190 -10.86 19.89 11.04
N GLU A 191 -10.07 19.34 10.10
CA GLU A 191 -9.81 20.00 8.81
C GLU A 191 -11.07 20.05 7.95
N LEU A 192 -11.87 18.97 7.94
CA LEU A 192 -13.12 18.93 7.17
C LEU A 192 -14.10 20.03 7.64
N ILE A 193 -14.32 20.15 8.95
CA ILE A 193 -15.19 21.19 9.52
C ILE A 193 -14.66 22.57 9.17
N ARG A 194 -13.34 22.77 9.25
CA ARG A 194 -12.70 24.05 8.92
C ARG A 194 -12.87 24.43 7.45
N SER A 195 -12.58 23.52 6.53
CA SER A 195 -12.79 23.74 5.09
C SER A 195 -14.26 24.04 4.79
N PHE A 196 -15.17 23.27 5.39
CA PHE A 196 -16.60 23.48 5.19
C PHE A 196 -17.09 24.82 5.73
N ASP A 197 -16.69 25.21 6.94
CA ASP A 197 -17.08 26.50 7.52
C ASP A 197 -16.48 27.67 6.74
N LEU A 198 -15.25 27.53 6.26
CA LEU A 198 -14.62 28.54 5.41
C LEU A 198 -15.37 28.68 4.07
N VAL A 199 -15.74 27.56 3.44
CA VAL A 199 -16.58 27.55 2.23
C VAL A 199 -17.92 28.22 2.51
N ARG A 200 -18.59 27.87 3.61
CA ARG A 200 -19.88 28.45 4.01
C ARG A 200 -19.77 29.96 4.22
N TYR A 201 -18.74 30.41 4.94
CA TYR A 201 -18.48 31.81 5.22
C TYR A 201 -18.23 32.61 3.93
N TYR A 202 -17.30 32.16 3.08
CA TYR A 202 -16.98 32.86 1.84
C TYR A 202 -18.13 32.81 0.84
N LYS A 203 -18.87 31.69 0.76
CA LYS A 203 -20.05 31.60 -0.09
C LYS A 203 -21.11 32.63 0.32
N ALA A 204 -21.40 32.75 1.63
CA ALA A 204 -22.35 33.75 2.13
C ALA A 204 -21.86 35.19 1.85
N GLN A 205 -20.57 35.47 2.04
CA GLN A 205 -19.99 36.77 1.72
C GLN A 205 -20.05 37.10 0.23
N ILE A 206 -19.70 36.15 -0.65
CA ILE A 206 -19.75 36.32 -2.11
C ILE A 206 -21.19 36.59 -2.55
N SER A 207 -22.16 35.79 -2.09
CA SER A 207 -23.58 35.98 -2.41
C SER A 207 -24.11 37.33 -1.91
N GLY A 208 -23.65 37.81 -0.75
CA GLY A 208 -24.03 39.10 -0.19
C GLY A 208 -23.49 40.32 -0.97
N LYS A 209 -22.55 40.14 -1.91
CA LYS A 209 -21.97 41.24 -2.71
C LYS A 209 -22.68 41.50 -4.04
N GLY A 210 -23.65 40.68 -4.43
CA GLY A 210 -24.41 40.87 -5.68
C GLY A 210 -23.51 41.05 -6.90
N GLN A 211 -23.59 42.21 -7.56
CA GLN A 211 -22.77 42.54 -8.75
C GLN A 211 -21.25 42.58 -8.48
N GLY A 212 -20.81 42.68 -7.22
CA GLY A 212 -19.40 42.67 -6.83
C GLY A 212 -18.83 41.29 -6.49
N ALA A 213 -19.61 40.21 -6.66
CA ALA A 213 -19.27 38.85 -6.24
C ALA A 213 -17.94 38.35 -6.83
N ASP A 214 -17.74 38.49 -8.14
CA ASP A 214 -16.55 37.99 -8.83
C ASP A 214 -15.28 38.79 -8.46
N SER A 215 -15.43 40.10 -8.28
CA SER A 215 -14.33 40.95 -7.80
C SER A 215 -13.94 40.61 -6.36
N PHE A 216 -14.91 40.31 -5.50
CA PHE A 216 -14.64 39.88 -4.14
C PHE A 216 -13.98 38.49 -4.09
N ARG A 217 -14.49 37.53 -4.88
CA ARG A 217 -13.93 36.18 -4.98
C ARG A 217 -12.47 36.20 -5.41
N SER A 218 -12.15 36.93 -6.48
CA SER A 218 -10.78 37.07 -6.98
C SER A 218 -9.84 37.76 -5.98
N LYS A 219 -10.29 38.83 -5.31
CA LYS A 219 -9.51 39.47 -4.24
C LYS A 219 -9.27 38.54 -3.05
N ALA A 220 -10.28 37.80 -2.63
CA ALA A 220 -10.18 36.83 -1.54
C ALA A 220 -9.21 35.70 -1.91
N ALA A 221 -9.33 35.13 -3.11
CA ALA A 221 -8.40 34.13 -3.63
C ALA A 221 -6.95 34.64 -3.61
N ALA A 222 -6.71 35.87 -4.08
CA ALA A 222 -5.38 36.47 -4.11
C ALA A 222 -4.77 36.70 -2.72
N VAL A 223 -5.59 37.00 -1.69
CA VAL A 223 -5.12 37.12 -0.30
C VAL A 223 -4.75 35.76 0.26
N LEU A 224 -5.57 34.75 0.01
CA LEU A 224 -5.32 33.38 0.45
C LEU A 224 -4.11 32.76 -0.25
N GLU A 225 -3.84 33.15 -1.50
CA GLU A 225 -2.65 32.71 -2.23
C GLU A 225 -1.34 33.20 -1.63
N ARG A 226 -1.32 34.39 -1.02
CA ARG A 226 -0.13 34.97 -0.38
C ARG A 226 0.16 34.39 1.01
N LYS A 227 -0.84 33.80 1.68
CA LYS A 227 -0.63 33.12 2.96
C LYS A 227 -0.14 31.70 2.69
N ARG A 228 1.18 31.56 2.57
CA ARG A 228 1.91 30.30 2.61
C ARG A 228 2.69 30.20 3.90
#